data_AF-A0A9P4QUR6-F1
#
_entry.id   AF-A0A9P4QUR6-F1
#
_cell.length_a   1.000
_cell.length_b   1.000
_cell.length_c   1.000
_cell.angle_alpha   90.00
_cell.angle_beta   90.00
_cell.angle_gamma   90.00
#
_symmetry.space_group_name_H-M   'P 1'
#
loop_
_entity.id
_entity.type
_entity.pdbx_description
1 polymer ?
#
loop_
_entity_poly.entity_id
_entity_poly.type
_entity_poly.pdbx_seq_one_letter_code
_entity_poly.pdbx_strand_id
1 'polypeptide(L)'
;MANDPDPPTPSSPTPRRRAYNEKLDRNGKPIGRRGRLPYKKSKPNDATIAPARGGSSPPASPPSPIHSPPASRSSRSLSREAFNLDTTAIIGSISSPRTKRARARSSASASQAPSPKKAKKTKKTKPPPRLQRFTPSPSPSQTPSPPFSPHSLSILQNRGPDPRIRLPPPRLHPVRLTIDAYNVRFYAEQTPAGQASPWTSALSFSRFGGPRRHPPFRELHRLTEPEDGDEGDWAENVRWAREQWELYGSVWTEHDGDLERITGHRRGVRWVSDVLVKGGKGGENRD
;
A
#
# COMPACT_ATOMS: atom_id res chain seq x y z
N MET A 1 -52.21 36.54 8.89
CA MET A 1 -50.98 36.32 8.10
C MET A 1 -49.83 36.83 8.94
N ALA A 2 -49.16 35.92 9.65
CA ALA A 2 -48.01 36.25 10.48
C ALA A 2 -46.76 36.10 9.61
N ASN A 3 -45.95 37.16 9.55
CA ASN A 3 -44.69 37.18 8.83
C ASN A 3 -43.64 36.46 9.69
N ASP A 4 -43.12 35.35 9.19
CA ASP A 4 -41.97 34.68 9.79
C ASP A 4 -40.71 35.55 9.58
N PRO A 5 -39.89 35.77 10.63
CA PRO A 5 -38.65 36.52 10.51
C PRO A 5 -37.58 35.70 9.80
N ASP A 6 -36.87 36.35 8.87
CA ASP A 6 -35.79 35.75 8.08
C ASP A 6 -34.65 35.21 8.97
N PRO A 7 -34.03 34.07 8.57
CA PRO A 7 -32.91 33.49 9.30
C PRO A 7 -31.65 34.37 9.25
N PRO A 8 -30.85 34.40 10.33
CA PRO A 8 -29.66 35.23 10.39
C PRO A 8 -28.58 34.76 9.40
N THR A 9 -28.07 35.70 8.61
CA THR A 9 -26.95 35.51 7.69
C THR A 9 -25.65 35.14 8.43
N PRO A 10 -24.88 34.16 7.95
CA PRO A 10 -23.61 33.76 8.56
C PRO A 10 -22.54 34.84 8.41
N SER A 11 -22.01 35.31 9.55
CA SER A 11 -20.91 36.28 9.64
C SER A 11 -19.61 35.74 9.02
N SER A 12 -18.95 36.57 8.22
CA SER A 12 -17.69 36.25 7.54
C SER A 12 -16.56 35.82 8.50
N PRO A 13 -15.71 34.85 8.12
CA PRO A 13 -14.62 34.37 8.95
C PRO A 13 -13.49 35.41 9.02
N THR A 14 -13.22 35.92 10.23
CA THR A 14 -12.04 36.73 10.56
C THR A 14 -10.73 35.98 10.25
N PRO A 15 -9.71 36.64 9.67
CA PRO A 15 -8.43 36.00 9.36
C PRO A 15 -7.67 35.61 10.62
N ARG A 16 -7.49 34.29 10.82
CA ARG A 16 -6.62 33.73 11.85
C ARG A 16 -5.16 34.09 11.54
N ARG A 17 -4.60 35.03 12.32
CA ARG A 17 -3.15 35.27 12.40
C ARG A 17 -2.44 33.96 12.76
N ARG A 18 -1.68 33.40 11.81
CA ARG A 18 -0.76 32.28 12.06
C ARG A 18 0.36 32.76 12.98
N ALA A 19 0.31 32.39 14.26
CA ALA A 19 1.45 32.49 15.15
C ALA A 19 2.52 31.49 14.70
N TYR A 20 3.64 31.99 14.19
CA TYR A 20 4.83 31.18 13.94
C TYR A 20 5.50 30.89 15.28
N ASN A 21 5.50 29.61 15.68
CA ASN A 21 6.25 29.15 16.85
C ASN A 21 7.75 29.10 16.51
N GLU A 22 8.46 30.19 16.82
CA GLU A 22 9.91 30.25 16.78
C GLU A 22 10.47 29.38 17.94
N LYS A 23 11.21 28.32 17.61
CA LYS A 23 11.82 27.45 18.62
C LYS A 23 12.99 28.18 19.26
N LEU A 24 12.75 28.75 20.44
CA LEU A 24 13.79 29.29 21.32
C LEU A 24 14.51 28.14 22.06
N ASP A 25 15.80 28.31 22.35
CA ASP A 25 16.52 27.38 23.22
C ASP A 25 16.08 27.52 24.70
N ARG A 26 16.65 26.69 25.59
CA ARG A 26 16.36 26.74 27.04
C ARG A 26 16.68 28.10 27.70
N ASN A 27 17.40 28.97 27.02
CA ASN A 27 17.79 30.30 27.49
C ASN A 27 17.05 31.43 26.73
N GLY A 28 16.01 31.10 25.97
CA GLY A 28 15.21 32.10 25.26
C GLY A 28 15.89 32.72 24.04
N LYS A 29 17.01 32.16 23.55
CA LYS A 29 17.69 32.67 22.35
C LYS A 29 17.18 31.95 21.09
N PRO A 30 16.99 32.68 19.97
CA PRO A 30 16.65 32.06 18.70
C PRO A 30 17.75 31.10 18.29
N ILE A 31 17.38 29.85 18.00
CA ILE A 31 18.31 28.83 17.49
C ILE A 31 18.70 29.23 16.06
N GLY A 32 19.70 30.11 15.96
CA GLY A 32 20.29 30.52 14.69
C GLY A 32 20.76 29.29 13.92
N ARG A 33 20.42 29.24 12.63
CA ARG A 33 20.83 28.19 11.67
C ARG A 33 22.36 28.12 11.63
N ARG A 34 22.96 27.28 12.47
CA ARG A 34 24.40 27.05 12.47
C ARG A 34 24.80 26.23 11.25
N GLY A 35 25.64 26.84 10.41
CA GLY A 35 26.76 26.18 9.75
C GLY A 35 26.43 25.19 8.64
N ARG A 36 26.27 25.71 7.42
CA ARG A 36 26.57 24.94 6.21
C ARG A 36 28.05 24.55 6.25
N LEU A 37 28.35 23.26 6.38
CA LEU A 37 29.70 22.74 6.27
C LEU A 37 30.27 23.04 4.86
N PRO A 38 31.55 23.41 4.73
CA PRO A 38 32.17 23.67 3.44
C PRO A 38 32.24 22.36 2.63
N TYR A 39 31.67 22.42 1.42
CA TYR A 39 31.68 21.35 0.44
C TYR A 39 33.12 21.10 -0.03
N LYS A 40 33.70 19.94 0.31
CA LYS A 40 35.02 19.52 -0.20
C LYS A 40 34.90 19.20 -1.69
N LYS A 41 35.55 20.02 -2.50
CA LYS A 41 35.73 19.87 -3.95
C LYS A 41 36.60 18.62 -4.20
N SER A 42 36.01 17.51 -4.63
CA SER A 42 36.75 16.34 -5.12
C SER A 42 37.33 16.66 -6.50
N LYS A 43 38.61 16.35 -6.68
CA LYS A 43 39.33 16.49 -7.96
C LYS A 43 38.78 15.47 -8.97
N PRO A 44 38.64 15.84 -10.26
CA PRO A 44 38.41 14.86 -11.32
C PRO A 44 39.69 14.05 -11.54
N ASN A 45 39.58 12.72 -11.49
CA ASN A 45 40.63 11.82 -11.93
C ASN A 45 40.46 11.63 -13.43
N ASP A 46 41.42 12.13 -14.21
CA ASP A 46 41.66 11.73 -15.59
C ASP A 46 42.04 10.24 -15.60
N ALA A 47 41.13 9.42 -16.10
CA ALA A 47 41.41 8.04 -16.45
C ALA A 47 41.35 7.91 -17.98
N THR A 48 42.54 7.93 -18.57
CA THR A 48 42.86 7.52 -19.93
C THR A 48 42.21 6.19 -20.27
N ILE A 49 41.24 6.18 -21.19
CA ILE A 49 40.63 4.97 -21.75
C ILE A 49 41.40 4.60 -23.02
N ALA A 50 42.11 3.47 -22.97
CA ALA A 50 42.68 2.82 -24.15
C ALA A 50 41.60 2.04 -24.94
N PRO A 51 41.70 1.95 -26.27
CA PRO A 51 40.77 1.15 -27.08
C PRO A 51 41.21 -0.32 -27.14
N ALA A 52 40.41 -1.22 -26.57
CA ALA A 52 40.56 -2.66 -26.80
C ALA A 52 39.56 -3.15 -27.86
N ARG A 53 40.12 -3.67 -28.96
CA ARG A 53 39.48 -4.41 -30.04
C ARG A 53 39.03 -5.82 -29.58
N GLY A 54 38.04 -6.37 -30.28
CA GLY A 54 37.66 -7.80 -30.31
C GLY A 54 36.35 -8.05 -29.56
N GLY A 55 35.23 -8.46 -30.17
CA GLY A 55 35.08 -9.40 -31.27
C GLY A 55 34.70 -10.76 -30.69
N SER A 56 33.43 -10.96 -30.33
CA SER A 56 32.81 -12.27 -30.05
C SER A 56 31.29 -12.14 -30.04
N SER A 57 30.64 -12.69 -31.06
CA SER A 57 29.18 -12.84 -31.11
C SER A 57 28.68 -13.75 -29.98
N PRO A 58 27.58 -13.40 -29.29
CA PRO A 58 26.96 -14.31 -28.33
C PRO A 58 26.19 -15.44 -29.06
N PRO A 59 26.23 -16.68 -28.57
CA PRO A 59 25.42 -17.77 -29.10
C PRO A 59 23.93 -17.57 -28.79
N ALA A 60 23.10 -18.00 -29.74
CA ALA A 60 21.64 -17.91 -29.71
C ALA A 60 21.04 -18.50 -28.43
N SER A 61 20.11 -17.75 -27.82
CA SER A 61 19.37 -18.18 -26.64
C SER A 61 18.37 -19.30 -26.97
N PRO A 62 18.20 -20.30 -26.10
CA PRO A 62 17.18 -21.33 -26.26
C PRO A 62 15.75 -20.79 -26.00
N PRO A 63 14.72 -21.39 -26.62
CA PRO A 63 13.33 -20.95 -26.48
C PRO A 63 12.82 -21.15 -25.05
N SER A 64 12.16 -20.12 -24.51
CA SER A 64 11.57 -20.14 -23.17
C SER A 64 10.34 -21.06 -23.09
N PRO A 65 10.13 -21.79 -21.98
CA PRO A 65 8.94 -22.61 -21.78
C PRO A 65 7.72 -21.73 -21.47
N ILE A 66 6.65 -21.98 -22.21
CA ILE A 66 5.33 -21.36 -22.02
C ILE A 66 4.74 -21.86 -20.69
N HIS A 67 4.77 -21.01 -19.67
CA HIS A 67 4.02 -21.23 -18.43
C HIS A 67 2.72 -20.44 -18.47
N SER A 68 1.63 -21.14 -18.77
CA SER A 68 0.27 -20.63 -18.56
C SER A 68 -0.06 -20.62 -17.06
N PRO A 69 -0.69 -19.56 -16.52
CA PRO A 69 -1.13 -19.52 -15.13
C PRO A 69 -2.34 -20.46 -14.90
N PRO A 70 -2.44 -21.13 -13.74
CA PRO A 70 -3.61 -21.94 -13.41
C PRO A 70 -4.82 -21.05 -13.07
N ALA A 71 -5.95 -21.44 -13.63
CA ALA A 71 -7.24 -20.79 -13.52
C ALA A 71 -7.75 -20.66 -12.06
N SER A 72 -8.44 -19.54 -11.89
CA SER A 72 -9.37 -19.10 -10.86
C SER A 72 -10.03 -20.22 -10.05
N ARG A 73 -9.85 -20.17 -8.74
CA ARG A 73 -10.46 -21.10 -7.79
C ARG A 73 -11.90 -20.65 -7.49
N SER A 74 -12.82 -21.54 -7.84
CA SER A 74 -14.26 -21.49 -7.65
C SER A 74 -14.70 -21.12 -6.23
N SER A 75 -15.68 -20.23 -6.20
CA SER A 75 -16.52 -19.80 -5.08
C SER A 75 -17.16 -20.98 -4.34
N ARG A 76 -16.76 -21.21 -3.09
CA ARG A 76 -17.54 -22.01 -2.14
C ARG A 76 -18.45 -21.10 -1.33
N SER A 77 -19.72 -21.13 -1.71
CA SER A 77 -20.88 -20.87 -0.87
C SER A 77 -20.69 -21.49 0.51
N LEU A 78 -20.60 -20.65 1.56
CA LEU A 78 -20.75 -21.08 2.94
C LEU A 78 -22.12 -20.67 3.43
N SER A 79 -22.81 -21.71 3.89
CA SER A 79 -24.15 -21.73 4.41
C SER A 79 -24.30 -20.82 5.63
N ARG A 80 -25.48 -20.21 5.68
CA ARG A 80 -26.02 -19.32 6.69
C ARG A 80 -26.40 -20.15 7.93
N GLU A 81 -25.54 -20.19 8.95
CA GLU A 81 -25.95 -20.62 10.29
C GLU A 81 -26.27 -19.38 11.13
N ALA A 82 -27.54 -19.30 11.54
CA ALA A 82 -28.05 -18.31 12.46
C ALA A 82 -27.59 -18.63 13.89
N PHE A 83 -26.71 -17.80 14.43
CA PHE A 83 -26.46 -17.75 15.87
C PHE A 83 -27.33 -16.65 16.47
N ASN A 84 -28.47 -17.05 17.04
CA ASN A 84 -29.19 -16.26 18.03
C ASN A 84 -28.45 -16.39 19.35
N LEU A 85 -27.85 -15.29 19.83
CA LEU A 85 -27.38 -15.16 21.21
C LEU A 85 -27.93 -13.86 21.77
N ASP A 86 -29.04 -14.02 22.51
CA ASP A 86 -29.50 -13.07 23.50
C ASP A 86 -28.35 -12.68 24.41
N THR A 87 -27.96 -11.40 24.37
CA THR A 87 -27.01 -10.83 25.32
C THR A 87 -27.72 -9.74 26.10
N THR A 88 -28.38 -10.17 27.19
CA THR A 88 -28.90 -9.31 28.23
C THR A 88 -27.78 -8.54 28.92
N ALA A 89 -28.09 -7.28 29.23
CA ALA A 89 -27.27 -6.30 29.91
C ALA A 89 -26.69 -6.80 31.24
N ILE A 90 -25.40 -6.55 31.46
CA ILE A 90 -24.82 -6.47 32.80
C ILE A 90 -24.02 -5.16 32.88
N ILE A 91 -24.66 -4.19 33.53
CA ILE A 91 -24.06 -2.98 34.09
C ILE A 91 -23.17 -3.41 35.25
N GLY A 92 -21.90 -3.00 35.23
CA GLY A 92 -20.96 -3.30 36.30
C GLY A 92 -19.78 -2.35 36.30
N SER A 93 -19.93 -1.21 36.97
CA SER A 93 -18.86 -0.35 37.45
C SER A 93 -17.83 -1.18 38.23
N ILE A 94 -16.57 -1.18 37.79
CA ILE A 94 -15.48 -1.68 38.63
C ILE A 94 -14.32 -0.69 38.59
N SER A 95 -14.13 -0.09 39.76
CA SER A 95 -13.03 0.76 40.19
C SER A 95 -11.66 0.13 39.98
N SER A 96 -10.70 0.95 39.55
CA SER A 96 -9.29 0.61 39.48
C SER A 96 -8.69 0.25 40.85
N PRO A 97 -7.80 -0.75 40.91
CA PRO A 97 -6.76 -0.80 41.93
C PRO A 97 -5.39 -0.52 41.32
N ARG A 98 -4.82 0.57 41.81
CA ARG A 98 -3.42 0.97 41.76
C ARG A 98 -2.59 -0.06 42.53
N THR A 99 -1.78 -0.89 41.86
CA THR A 99 -0.78 -1.72 42.54
C THR A 99 0.64 -1.37 42.10
N LYS A 100 1.47 -1.20 43.13
CA LYS A 100 2.85 -0.75 43.10
C LYS A 100 3.76 -1.93 42.71
N ARG A 101 4.86 -1.56 42.02
CA ARG A 101 6.20 -2.17 42.05
C ARG A 101 6.35 -3.46 42.88
N ALA A 102 6.81 -4.51 42.21
CA ALA A 102 7.75 -5.46 42.80
C ALA A 102 8.75 -5.91 41.73
N ARG A 103 10.03 -5.53 41.94
CA ARG A 103 11.19 -6.16 41.31
C ARG A 103 11.32 -7.54 41.95
N ALA A 104 11.43 -8.59 41.14
CA ALA A 104 12.05 -9.84 41.57
C ALA A 104 12.95 -10.34 40.45
N ARG A 105 14.25 -10.32 40.74
CA ARG A 105 15.28 -11.10 40.06
C ARG A 105 15.07 -12.56 40.46
N SER A 106 15.05 -13.47 39.50
CA SER A 106 15.40 -14.87 39.75
C SER A 106 16.16 -15.41 38.55
N SER A 107 17.40 -15.74 38.88
CA SER A 107 18.42 -16.43 38.11
C SER A 107 18.11 -17.91 37.93
N ALA A 108 18.72 -18.47 36.91
CA ALA A 108 19.16 -19.86 36.77
C ALA A 108 18.07 -20.94 36.67
N SER A 109 18.11 -21.73 35.59
CA SER A 109 18.71 -23.07 35.65
C SER A 109 18.30 -23.92 34.45
N ALA A 110 19.29 -24.66 33.97
CA ALA A 110 19.22 -26.00 33.41
C ALA A 110 18.37 -26.27 32.15
N SER A 111 19.11 -26.44 31.05
CA SER A 111 19.33 -27.76 30.44
C SER A 111 18.14 -28.73 30.46
N GLN A 112 17.47 -28.87 29.31
CA GLN A 112 16.98 -30.18 28.87
C GLN A 112 16.70 -30.18 27.37
N ALA A 113 17.64 -30.76 26.62
CA ALA A 113 17.39 -31.30 25.30
C ALA A 113 16.74 -32.69 25.44
N PRO A 114 15.73 -32.98 24.61
CA PRO A 114 15.56 -34.35 24.16
C PRO A 114 15.40 -34.45 22.63
N SER A 115 16.39 -35.11 22.03
CA SER A 115 16.28 -36.28 21.14
C SER A 115 15.40 -36.24 19.87
N PRO A 116 15.97 -36.59 18.69
CA PRO A 116 15.23 -36.75 17.44
C PRO A 116 14.59 -38.14 17.36
N LYS A 117 13.28 -38.23 17.12
CA LYS A 117 12.62 -39.51 16.84
C LYS A 117 11.51 -39.41 15.79
N LYS A 118 11.72 -40.24 14.75
CA LYS A 118 10.73 -40.99 13.94
C LYS A 118 10.27 -40.36 12.62
N ALA A 119 10.98 -40.77 11.58
CA ALA A 119 10.45 -41.06 10.26
C ALA A 119 9.14 -41.87 10.33
N LYS A 120 8.09 -41.42 9.63
CA LYS A 120 6.92 -42.22 9.29
C LYS A 120 6.36 -41.86 7.91
N LYS A 121 6.40 -42.87 7.05
CA LYS A 121 5.38 -43.29 6.09
C LYS A 121 5.09 -42.36 4.90
N THR A 122 5.78 -42.71 3.81
CA THR A 122 5.29 -42.72 2.43
C THR A 122 3.77 -42.91 2.33
N LYS A 123 3.05 -41.84 1.96
CA LYS A 123 1.65 -41.92 1.52
C LYS A 123 1.61 -42.14 0.01
N LYS A 124 0.95 -43.24 -0.35
CA LYS A 124 0.55 -43.68 -1.69
C LYS A 124 0.25 -42.51 -2.64
N THR A 125 1.02 -42.47 -3.71
CA THR A 125 0.83 -41.72 -4.94
C THR A 125 -0.54 -42.08 -5.54
N LYS A 126 -1.43 -41.10 -5.67
CA LYS A 126 -2.64 -41.23 -6.49
C LYS A 126 -2.24 -41.20 -7.97
N PRO A 127 -2.90 -41.98 -8.84
CA PRO A 127 -2.68 -41.91 -10.28
C PRO A 127 -3.04 -40.51 -10.80
N PRO A 128 -2.32 -40.00 -11.83
CA PRO A 128 -2.57 -38.69 -12.39
C PRO A 128 -3.99 -38.62 -12.99
N PRO A 129 -4.72 -37.50 -12.81
CA PRO A 129 -6.00 -37.30 -13.46
C PRO A 129 -5.83 -37.30 -14.98
N ARG A 130 -6.62 -38.15 -15.65
CA ARG A 130 -6.74 -38.26 -17.10
C ARG A 130 -7.11 -36.89 -17.67
N LEU A 131 -6.22 -36.32 -18.48
CA LEU A 131 -6.42 -35.05 -19.20
C LEU A 131 -7.67 -35.15 -20.07
N GLN A 132 -8.74 -34.44 -19.68
CA GLN A 132 -9.89 -34.22 -20.54
C GLN A 132 -9.46 -33.30 -21.68
N ARG A 133 -9.58 -33.79 -22.90
CA ARG A 133 -9.32 -33.07 -24.14
C ARG A 133 -10.37 -31.95 -24.25
N PHE A 134 -9.97 -30.72 -23.92
CA PHE A 134 -10.80 -29.53 -24.11
C PHE A 134 -11.03 -29.32 -25.61
N THR A 135 -12.28 -29.42 -26.04
CA THR A 135 -12.71 -28.93 -27.34
C THR A 135 -12.64 -27.39 -27.31
N PRO A 136 -12.06 -26.73 -28.33
CA PRO A 136 -12.00 -25.28 -28.37
C PRO A 136 -13.42 -24.71 -28.41
N SER A 137 -13.78 -23.96 -27.37
CA SER A 137 -15.01 -23.19 -27.33
C SER A 137 -14.97 -22.15 -28.47
N PRO A 138 -16.03 -22.02 -29.29
CA PRO A 138 -16.09 -21.01 -30.34
C PRO A 138 -15.93 -19.63 -29.70
N SER A 139 -14.88 -18.91 -30.12
CA SER A 139 -14.57 -17.58 -29.60
C SER A 139 -15.75 -16.65 -29.87
N PRO A 140 -16.23 -15.88 -28.87
CA PRO A 140 -17.26 -14.88 -29.11
C PRO A 140 -16.73 -13.89 -30.15
N SER A 141 -17.54 -13.63 -31.18
CA SER A 141 -17.24 -12.66 -32.23
C SER A 141 -16.85 -11.34 -31.57
N GLN A 142 -15.59 -10.96 -31.75
CA GLN A 142 -15.07 -9.69 -31.26
C GLN A 142 -15.78 -8.58 -32.04
N THR A 143 -16.71 -7.91 -31.37
CA THR A 143 -17.24 -6.64 -31.86
C THR A 143 -16.05 -5.71 -32.12
N PRO A 144 -15.90 -5.13 -33.33
CA PRO A 144 -14.78 -4.25 -33.63
C PRO A 144 -14.79 -3.10 -32.63
N SER A 145 -13.70 -2.99 -31.86
CA SER A 145 -13.52 -1.90 -30.93
C SER A 145 -13.58 -0.57 -31.70
N PRO A 146 -14.18 0.48 -31.12
CA PRO A 146 -14.26 1.78 -31.76
C PRO A 146 -12.85 2.28 -32.12
N PRO A 147 -12.69 2.97 -33.26
CA PRO A 147 -11.39 3.46 -33.72
C PRO A 147 -10.78 4.36 -32.64
N PHE A 148 -9.54 4.06 -32.25
CA PHE A 148 -8.80 4.86 -31.28
C PHE A 148 -8.66 6.30 -31.80
N SER A 149 -9.11 7.27 -31.00
CA SER A 149 -8.91 8.69 -31.30
C SER A 149 -7.40 8.99 -31.41
N PRO A 150 -6.95 9.71 -32.45
CA PRO A 150 -5.53 10.06 -32.65
C PRO A 150 -4.95 10.86 -31.47
N HIS A 151 -5.78 11.58 -30.72
CA HIS A 151 -5.36 12.30 -29.53
C HIS A 151 -4.94 11.36 -28.39
N SER A 152 -5.62 10.23 -28.20
CA SER A 152 -5.26 9.18 -27.22
C SER A 152 -3.89 8.55 -27.51
N LEU A 153 -3.55 8.38 -28.79
CA LEU A 153 -2.27 7.82 -29.21
C LEU A 153 -1.10 8.77 -28.93
N SER A 154 -1.29 10.08 -29.10
CA SER A 154 -0.25 11.07 -28.78
C SER A 154 0.10 11.12 -27.28
N ILE A 155 -0.89 10.87 -26.41
CA ILE A 155 -0.69 10.80 -24.96
C ILE A 155 0.05 9.52 -24.59
N LEU A 156 -0.25 8.39 -25.25
CA LEU A 156 0.44 7.12 -25.06
C LEU A 156 1.88 7.13 -25.60
N GLN A 157 2.13 7.80 -26.73
CA GLN A 157 3.47 7.93 -27.32
C GLN A 157 4.38 8.87 -26.52
N ASN A 158 3.81 9.80 -25.76
CA ASN A 158 4.55 10.68 -24.85
C ASN A 158 4.67 10.14 -23.42
N ARG A 159 4.03 9.00 -23.10
CA ARG A 159 4.38 8.24 -21.90
C ARG A 159 5.79 7.72 -22.12
N GLY A 160 6.71 8.06 -21.21
CA GLY A 160 8.11 7.65 -21.26
C GLY A 160 8.30 6.12 -21.24
N PRO A 161 9.51 5.62 -20.94
CA PRO A 161 9.73 4.18 -20.84
C PRO A 161 8.65 3.53 -19.98
N ASP A 162 8.16 2.36 -20.42
CA ASP A 162 6.93 1.69 -19.96
C ASP A 162 6.66 1.98 -18.46
N PRO A 163 5.54 2.64 -18.10
CA PRO A 163 5.23 2.97 -16.70
C PRO A 163 5.24 1.74 -15.78
N ARG A 164 5.23 0.54 -16.36
CA ARG A 164 5.36 -0.75 -15.70
C ARG A 164 6.81 -1.13 -15.35
N ILE A 165 7.77 -0.21 -15.33
CA ILE A 165 9.09 -0.54 -14.79
C ILE A 165 8.93 -1.09 -13.37
N ARG A 166 9.29 -2.36 -13.20
CA ARG A 166 9.23 -3.02 -11.90
C ARG A 166 10.24 -2.38 -10.97
N LEU A 167 9.75 -1.73 -9.93
CA LEU A 167 10.60 -1.31 -8.82
C LEU A 167 10.69 -2.47 -7.81
N PRO A 168 11.89 -3.00 -7.50
CA PRO A 168 12.02 -4.10 -6.57
C PRO A 168 11.55 -3.66 -5.16
N PRO A 169 10.59 -4.38 -4.54
CA PRO A 169 10.12 -4.04 -3.22
C PRO A 169 11.21 -4.25 -2.17
N PRO A 170 11.17 -3.51 -1.05
CA PRO A 170 12.06 -3.78 0.07
C PRO A 170 11.80 -5.18 0.62
N ARG A 171 12.86 -5.84 1.10
CA ARG A 171 12.72 -7.14 1.79
C ARG A 171 12.07 -6.90 3.15
N LEU A 172 10.77 -7.11 3.22
CA LEU A 172 10.03 -6.98 4.46
C LEU A 172 10.40 -8.11 5.43
N HIS A 173 10.57 -7.78 6.71
CA HIS A 173 10.83 -8.78 7.74
C HIS A 173 9.61 -9.72 7.88
N PRO A 174 9.81 -11.06 7.96
CA PRO A 174 8.69 -12.01 8.06
C PRO A 174 7.95 -11.91 9.39
N VAL A 175 8.63 -11.48 10.47
CA VAL A 175 8.05 -11.31 11.82
C VAL A 175 7.59 -9.87 12.05
N ARG A 176 7.29 -9.10 10.99
CA ARG A 176 6.77 -7.73 11.17
C ARG A 176 5.35 -7.79 11.74
N LEU A 177 5.00 -6.78 12.53
CA LEU A 177 3.61 -6.62 12.97
C LEU A 177 2.74 -6.32 11.76
N THR A 178 1.70 -7.12 11.56
CA THR A 178 0.68 -6.93 10.51
C THR A 178 -0.68 -6.78 11.15
N ILE A 179 -1.62 -6.16 10.44
CA ILE A 179 -3.02 -6.15 10.87
C ILE A 179 -3.61 -7.52 10.59
N ASP A 180 -3.99 -8.22 11.65
CA ASP A 180 -4.54 -9.58 11.64
C ASP A 180 -5.94 -9.62 12.25
N ALA A 181 -6.57 -10.80 12.26
CA ALA A 181 -7.91 -10.97 12.79
C ALA A 181 -8.03 -10.66 14.29
N TYR A 182 -6.92 -10.73 15.03
CA TYR A 182 -6.90 -10.52 16.48
C TYR A 182 -6.74 -9.04 16.84
N ASN A 183 -6.00 -8.27 16.02
CA ASN A 183 -5.67 -6.88 16.29
C ASN A 183 -6.42 -5.86 15.42
N VAL A 184 -7.18 -6.30 14.40
CA VAL A 184 -7.92 -5.40 13.48
C VAL A 184 -8.81 -4.39 14.21
N ARG A 185 -9.43 -4.80 15.31
CA ARG A 185 -10.32 -3.95 16.11
C ARG A 185 -9.61 -2.72 16.71
N PHE A 186 -8.30 -2.77 16.93
CA PHE A 186 -7.53 -1.61 17.42
C PHE A 186 -7.27 -0.55 16.34
N TYR A 187 -7.40 -0.93 15.06
CA TYR A 187 -7.13 -0.06 13.91
C TYR A 187 -8.40 0.35 13.17
N ALA A 188 -9.50 -0.38 13.35
CA ALA A 188 -10.80 -0.01 12.86
C ALA A 188 -11.32 1.27 13.56
N GLU A 189 -12.20 1.99 12.89
CA GLU A 189 -13.06 2.98 13.50
C GLU A 189 -14.10 2.29 14.38
N GLN A 190 -14.41 2.90 15.53
CA GLN A 190 -15.47 2.43 16.40
C GLN A 190 -16.80 2.75 15.73
N THR A 191 -17.27 1.83 14.90
CA THR A 191 -18.59 1.92 14.30
C THR A 191 -19.63 1.31 15.25
N PRO A 192 -20.84 1.89 15.33
CA PRO A 192 -21.97 1.25 15.98
C PRO A 192 -22.16 -0.17 15.40
N ALA A 193 -22.60 -1.10 16.25
CA ALA A 193 -22.78 -2.49 15.86
C ALA A 193 -23.62 -2.60 14.58
N GLY A 194 -23.02 -3.13 13.51
CA GLY A 194 -23.69 -3.43 12.24
C GLY A 194 -23.38 -2.53 11.04
N GLN A 195 -22.58 -1.46 11.18
CA GLN A 195 -22.41 -0.48 10.09
C GLN A 195 -21.27 -0.77 9.10
N ALA A 196 -20.14 -1.32 9.54
CA ALA A 196 -19.02 -1.66 8.64
C ALA A 196 -18.20 -2.84 9.17
N SER A 197 -17.63 -3.63 8.25
CA SER A 197 -16.64 -4.64 8.64
C SER A 197 -15.42 -3.93 9.24
N PRO A 198 -14.89 -4.41 10.39
CA PRO A 198 -13.70 -3.80 11.01
C PRO A 198 -12.51 -3.80 10.05
N TRP A 199 -12.45 -4.76 9.11
CA TRP A 199 -11.43 -4.81 8.08
C TRP A 199 -11.50 -3.65 7.09
N THR A 200 -12.70 -3.33 6.59
CA THR A 200 -12.91 -2.22 5.65
C THR A 200 -12.48 -0.90 6.29
N SER A 201 -12.82 -0.70 7.56
CA SER A 201 -12.43 0.50 8.28
C SER A 201 -10.93 0.55 8.59
N ALA A 202 -10.33 -0.55 9.07
CA ALA A 202 -8.89 -0.60 9.37
C ALA A 202 -8.00 -0.42 8.13
N LEU A 203 -8.46 -0.92 6.98
CA LEU A 203 -7.77 -0.81 5.69
C LEU A 203 -8.28 0.36 4.84
N SER A 204 -9.12 1.24 5.38
CA SER A 204 -9.56 2.42 4.66
C SER A 204 -8.39 3.36 4.40
N PHE A 205 -8.23 3.79 3.15
CA PHE A 205 -7.25 4.76 2.70
C PHE A 205 -7.22 6.02 3.59
N SER A 206 -8.40 6.53 3.95
CA SER A 206 -8.57 7.77 4.72
C SER A 206 -8.56 7.59 6.24
N ARG A 207 -8.51 6.34 6.75
CA ARG A 207 -8.69 6.02 8.18
C ARG A 207 -7.84 6.85 9.14
N PHE A 208 -6.60 7.14 8.75
CA PHE A 208 -5.61 7.85 9.56
C PHE A 208 -5.30 9.27 9.05
N GLY A 209 -6.09 9.77 8.09
CA GLY A 209 -5.82 11.06 7.44
C GLY A 209 -4.51 11.08 6.64
N GLY A 210 -4.05 9.92 6.14
CA GLY A 210 -2.79 9.77 5.43
C GLY A 210 -2.01 8.50 5.82
N PRO A 211 -0.72 8.41 5.46
CA PRO A 211 0.12 7.29 5.81
C PRO A 211 0.38 7.25 7.33
N ARG A 212 0.44 6.04 7.88
CA ARG A 212 0.72 5.84 9.30
C ARG A 212 2.19 6.12 9.62
N ARG A 213 2.42 6.82 10.74
CA ARG A 213 3.77 7.13 11.26
C ARG A 213 4.34 6.07 12.19
N HIS A 214 3.54 5.07 12.57
CA HIS A 214 3.89 4.08 13.58
C HIS A 214 3.41 2.69 13.17
N PRO A 215 4.15 1.62 13.52
CA PRO A 215 3.75 0.25 13.21
C PRO A 215 2.41 -0.14 13.89
N PRO A 216 1.71 -1.16 13.36
CA PRO A 216 1.99 -1.89 12.13
C PRO A 216 1.70 -1.05 10.88
N PHE A 217 2.67 -1.01 9.95
CA PHE A 217 2.48 -0.36 8.66
C PHE A 217 1.59 -1.24 7.79
N ARG A 218 0.57 -0.64 7.16
CA ARG A 218 -0.33 -1.36 6.26
C ARG A 218 0.37 -1.61 4.93
N GLU A 219 -0.06 -2.67 4.24
CA GLU A 219 0.38 -2.94 2.89
C GLU A 219 -0.47 -2.12 1.92
N LEU A 220 0.17 -1.32 1.07
CA LEU A 220 -0.51 -0.31 0.26
C LEU A 220 -1.54 -0.91 -0.69
N HIS A 221 -1.22 -2.05 -1.31
CA HIS A 221 -2.12 -2.75 -2.23
C HIS A 221 -3.40 -3.28 -1.57
N ARG A 222 -3.42 -3.42 -0.23
CA ARG A 222 -4.59 -3.89 0.54
C ARG A 222 -5.49 -2.75 1.00
N LEU A 223 -5.06 -1.49 0.85
CA LEU A 223 -5.87 -0.35 1.22
C LEU A 223 -7.05 -0.22 0.25
N THR A 224 -8.14 0.38 0.73
CA THR A 224 -9.26 0.77 -0.14
C THR A 224 -8.78 1.73 -1.23
N GLU A 225 -9.53 1.80 -2.32
CA GLU A 225 -9.21 2.73 -3.40
C GLU A 225 -9.28 4.18 -2.91
N PRO A 226 -8.28 5.02 -3.20
CA PRO A 226 -8.38 6.46 -2.98
C PRO A 226 -9.52 7.05 -3.82
N GLU A 227 -10.14 8.12 -3.34
CA GLU A 227 -11.19 8.82 -4.10
C GLU A 227 -10.67 9.32 -5.46
N ASP A 228 -11.51 9.30 -6.49
CA ASP A 228 -11.09 9.68 -7.85
C ASP A 228 -10.62 11.14 -7.95
N GLY A 229 -11.06 12.02 -7.05
CA GLY A 229 -10.60 13.41 -6.97
C GLY A 229 -9.31 13.62 -6.16
N ASP A 230 -8.81 12.59 -5.48
CA ASP A 230 -7.60 12.71 -4.66
C ASP A 230 -6.35 12.49 -5.52
N GLU A 231 -5.72 13.61 -5.87
CA GLU A 231 -4.49 13.68 -6.67
C GLU A 231 -3.23 13.79 -5.79
N GLY A 232 -3.37 13.69 -4.46
CA GLY A 232 -2.25 13.83 -3.54
C GLY A 232 -1.21 12.72 -3.69
N ASP A 233 0.07 13.02 -3.43
CA ASP A 233 1.20 12.05 -3.49
C ASP A 233 0.87 10.72 -2.76
N TRP A 234 0.10 10.77 -1.67
CA TRP A 234 -0.35 9.59 -0.92
C TRP A 234 -1.31 8.69 -1.72
N ALA A 235 -2.39 9.25 -2.27
CA ALA A 235 -3.34 8.52 -3.11
C ALA A 235 -2.64 7.87 -4.30
N GLU A 236 -1.79 8.67 -4.91
CA GLU A 236 -0.95 8.33 -6.04
C GLU A 236 0.03 7.18 -5.72
N ASN A 237 0.66 7.17 -4.54
CA ASN A 237 1.51 6.05 -4.11
C ASN A 237 0.71 4.76 -3.89
N VAL A 238 -0.53 4.86 -3.39
CA VAL A 238 -1.42 3.70 -3.19
C VAL A 238 -1.85 3.11 -4.53
N ARG A 239 -2.25 3.94 -5.50
CA ARG A 239 -2.61 3.50 -6.86
C ARG A 239 -1.43 2.80 -7.55
N TRP A 240 -0.25 3.41 -7.50
CA TRP A 240 0.97 2.82 -8.06
C TRP A 240 1.30 1.47 -7.41
N ALA A 241 1.22 1.38 -6.08
CA ALA A 241 1.52 0.13 -5.37
C ALA A 241 0.52 -0.99 -5.69
N ARG A 242 -0.75 -0.65 -5.93
CA ARG A 242 -1.76 -1.60 -6.38
C ARG A 242 -1.47 -2.13 -7.78
N GLU A 243 -1.14 -1.25 -8.73
CA GLU A 243 -0.75 -1.66 -10.09
C GLU A 243 0.48 -2.59 -10.05
N GLN A 244 1.49 -2.26 -9.23
CA GLN A 244 2.69 -3.09 -9.09
C GLN A 244 2.44 -4.42 -8.37
N TRP A 245 1.39 -4.52 -7.54
CA TRP A 245 0.94 -5.78 -6.97
C TRP A 245 0.25 -6.64 -8.04
N GLU A 246 -0.63 -6.05 -8.85
CA GLU A 246 -1.34 -6.74 -9.93
C GLU A 246 -0.38 -7.28 -11.00
N LEU A 247 0.63 -6.50 -11.38
CA LEU A 247 1.60 -6.88 -12.41
C LEU A 247 2.70 -7.81 -11.89
N TYR A 248 3.19 -7.59 -10.66
CA TYR A 248 4.43 -8.23 -10.17
C TYR A 248 4.31 -8.92 -8.81
N GLY A 249 3.17 -8.83 -8.13
CA GLY A 249 3.02 -9.31 -6.75
C GLY A 249 3.94 -8.59 -5.77
N SER A 250 4.32 -7.34 -6.05
CA SER A 250 5.23 -6.58 -5.19
C SER A 250 4.52 -5.99 -3.98
N VAL A 251 5.10 -6.16 -2.78
CA VAL A 251 4.50 -5.67 -1.53
C VAL A 251 5.23 -4.41 -1.07
N TRP A 252 4.47 -3.34 -0.94
CA TRP A 252 4.92 -2.05 -0.43
C TRP A 252 4.13 -1.69 0.82
N THR A 253 4.76 -0.94 1.74
CA THR A 253 4.14 -0.57 3.02
C THR A 253 4.02 0.94 3.21
N GLU A 254 3.26 1.36 4.22
CA GLU A 254 3.15 2.76 4.66
C GLU A 254 4.42 3.34 5.27
N HIS A 255 5.50 2.56 5.37
CA HIS A 255 6.76 3.03 5.93
C HIS A 255 7.30 4.22 5.12
N ASP A 256 7.70 5.32 5.77
CA ASP A 256 8.13 6.56 5.10
C ASP A 256 9.18 6.33 4.01
N GLY A 257 10.20 5.50 4.29
CA GLY A 257 11.24 5.16 3.31
C GLY A 257 10.73 4.38 2.08
N ASP A 258 9.63 3.65 2.20
CA ASP A 258 8.98 2.99 1.06
C ASP A 258 8.26 4.04 0.22
N LEU A 259 7.49 4.93 0.86
CA LEU A 259 6.75 5.99 0.21
C LEU A 259 7.67 6.97 -0.53
N GLU A 260 8.80 7.35 0.07
CA GLU A 260 9.81 8.19 -0.58
C GLU A 260 10.38 7.51 -1.82
N ARG A 261 10.67 6.20 -1.75
CA ARG A 261 11.20 5.43 -2.89
C ARG A 261 10.19 5.34 -4.03
N ILE A 262 8.92 5.07 -3.70
CA ILE A 262 7.83 5.04 -4.69
C ILE A 262 7.68 6.42 -5.34
N THR A 263 7.62 7.48 -4.53
CA THR A 263 7.46 8.87 -4.99
C THR A 263 8.61 9.27 -5.92
N GLY A 264 9.85 8.99 -5.52
CA GLY A 264 11.04 9.26 -6.32
C GLY A 264 11.02 8.49 -7.65
N HIS A 265 10.64 7.21 -7.62
CA HIS A 265 10.52 6.40 -8.82
C HIS A 265 9.44 6.92 -9.78
N ARG A 266 8.22 7.16 -9.28
CA ARG A 266 7.11 7.72 -10.06
C ARG A 266 7.51 9.02 -10.76
N ARG A 267 8.13 9.94 -10.02
CA ARG A 267 8.60 11.22 -10.58
C ARG A 267 9.69 11.03 -11.64
N GLY A 268 10.62 10.09 -11.41
CA GLY A 268 11.69 9.77 -12.36
C GLY A 268 11.19 9.19 -13.68
N VAL A 269 10.20 8.29 -13.64
CA VAL A 269 9.62 7.68 -14.84
C VAL A 269 8.38 8.42 -15.36
N ARG A 270 8.01 9.55 -14.72
CA ARG A 270 6.79 10.32 -14.98
C ARG A 270 5.52 9.45 -14.95
N TRP A 271 5.48 8.49 -14.03
CA TRP A 271 4.27 7.71 -13.77
C TRP A 271 3.20 8.60 -13.16
N VAL A 272 1.99 8.50 -13.69
CA VAL A 272 0.77 9.13 -13.20
C VAL A 272 -0.38 8.15 -13.36
N SER A 273 -1.32 8.14 -12.41
CA SER A 273 -2.48 7.26 -12.49
C SER A 273 -3.41 7.67 -13.64
N ASP A 274 -4.20 6.72 -14.16
CA ASP A 274 -5.19 7.01 -15.20
C ASP A 274 -6.29 7.97 -14.70
N VAL A 275 -6.56 7.96 -13.39
CA VAL A 275 -7.49 8.89 -12.73
C VAL A 275 -7.01 10.33 -12.90
N LEU A 276 -5.73 10.60 -12.60
CA LEU A 276 -5.12 11.92 -12.77
C LEU A 276 -5.17 12.39 -14.24
N VAL A 277 -4.92 11.48 -15.18
CA VAL A 277 -4.99 11.77 -16.61
C VAL A 277 -6.41 12.10 -17.08
N LYS A 278 -7.42 11.46 -16.49
CA LYS A 278 -8.84 11.71 -16.80
C LYS A 278 -9.32 13.04 -16.20
N GLY A 279 -8.91 13.38 -14.99
CA GLY A 279 -9.25 14.63 -14.31
C GLY A 279 -8.79 15.88 -15.08
N GLY A 280 -7.58 15.84 -15.64
CA GLY A 280 -7.01 16.98 -16.38
C GLY A 280 -7.76 17.37 -17.66
N LYS A 281 -8.55 16.47 -18.27
CA LYS A 281 -9.29 16.76 -19.51
C LYS A 281 -10.62 17.48 -19.30
N GLY A 282 -11.10 17.60 -18.06
CA GLY A 282 -12.41 18.17 -17.75
C GLY A 282 -12.45 19.71 -17.64
N GLY A 283 -11.29 20.38 -17.65
CA GLY A 283 -11.17 21.82 -17.40
C GLY A 283 -11.17 22.72 -18.62
N GLU A 284 -11.09 22.18 -19.85
CA GLU A 284 -10.75 22.98 -21.04
C GLU A 284 -11.96 23.52 -21.83
N ASN A 285 -13.21 23.36 -21.38
CA ASN A 285 -14.40 23.84 -22.11
C ASN A 285 -15.47 24.44 -21.17
N ARG A 286 -15.14 25.52 -20.47
CA ARG A 286 -16.14 26.40 -19.83
C ARG A 286 -15.77 27.87 -20.08
N ASP A 287 -15.98 28.31 -21.31
CA ASP A 287 -16.11 29.72 -21.69
C ASP A 287 -17.46 29.92 -22.39
#